data_AF-A0AAJ6IDY1-F1
#
_entry.id   AF-A0AAJ6IDY1-F1
#
_cell.length_a   1.000
_cell.length_b   1.000
_cell.length_c   1.000
_cell.angle_alpha   90.00
_cell.angle_beta   90.00
_cell.angle_gamma   90.00
#
_symmetry.space_group_name_H-M   'P 1'
#
loop_
_entity.id
_entity.type
_entity.pdbx_description
1 polymer ?
#
loop_
_entity_poly.entity_id
_entity_poly.type
_entity_poly.pdbx_seq_one_letter_code
_entity_poly.pdbx_strand_id
1 'polypeptide(L)'
;MIIDEPIKNLIRNTSSDNQKLIERIKDDNMKIKSKITVEIEKVIDYLEELKDGKHIDYQASDKYPDLFDLNKHLIGGCVRQAARLKSIIESIETDSENLDYLFSISLPLKTVIKEYDEENYYLMPNDLAVTNASLFSMESFITALKREKDNYSRVITDEIRNIILHADDEISRFRRIRNIADNAKTENIYDQAVTKYRGLEKDYRWYFYWALGLTVAISLGTFFLKKVLIPAFLGNVEFWVLKASIIVVGVTLITYFLKQSTHYQRLADQNYQTQVELQAYPSFMESIPTEEAASVRKELALKYFGREIDGAAHKDMSNLISDQLKSTTEMVKAATDVLKVKG
;
A
#
# COMPACT_ATOMS: atom_id res chain seq x y z
N MET A 1 3.11 5.77 6.97
CA MET A 1 2.04 5.81 5.97
C MET A 1 0.73 5.86 6.74
N ILE A 2 0.09 7.03 6.81
CA ILE A 2 -1.17 7.21 7.55
C ILE A 2 -2.27 6.79 6.59
N ILE A 3 -2.95 5.67 6.88
CA ILE A 3 -4.14 5.27 6.14
C ILE A 3 -5.22 6.31 6.46
N ASP A 4 -5.73 6.96 5.41
CA ASP A 4 -6.68 8.07 5.48
C ASP A 4 -7.96 7.67 6.27
N GLU A 5 -8.47 8.57 7.10
CA GLU A 5 -9.62 8.34 7.99
C GLU A 5 -10.88 7.78 7.27
N PRO A 6 -11.18 8.20 6.01
CA PRO A 6 -12.28 7.62 5.23
C PRO A 6 -12.08 6.14 4.93
N ILE A 7 -10.84 5.71 4.68
CA ILE A 7 -10.50 4.32 4.35
C ILE A 7 -10.65 3.44 5.60
N LYS A 8 -10.25 3.95 6.78
CA LYS A 8 -10.49 3.25 8.06
C LYS A 8 -11.97 3.06 8.35
N ASN A 9 -12.78 4.10 8.11
CA ASN A 9 -14.23 4.02 8.29
C ASN A 9 -14.88 3.06 7.31
N LEU A 10 -14.42 3.01 6.05
CA LEU A 10 -14.90 2.05 5.06
C LEU A 10 -14.61 0.60 5.51
N ILE A 11 -13.37 0.32 5.91
CA ILE A 11 -12.95 -1.01 6.39
C ILE A 11 -13.77 -1.43 7.63
N ARG A 12 -14.00 -0.51 8.57
CA ARG A 12 -14.78 -0.77 9.78
C ARG A 12 -16.25 -1.08 9.47
N ASN A 13 -16.85 -0.33 8.56
CA ASN A 13 -18.24 -0.54 8.14
C ASN A 13 -18.39 -1.87 7.40
N THR A 14 -17.50 -2.18 6.45
CA THR A 14 -17.50 -3.48 5.75
C THR A 14 -17.31 -4.65 6.71
N SER A 15 -16.43 -4.52 7.71
CA SER A 15 -16.25 -5.54 8.75
C SER A 15 -17.52 -5.76 9.59
N SER A 16 -18.19 -4.68 9.98
CA SER A 16 -19.45 -4.73 10.74
C SER A 16 -20.58 -5.39 9.92
N ASP A 17 -20.71 -5.04 8.65
CA ASP A 17 -21.78 -5.57 7.80
C ASP A 17 -21.58 -7.05 7.48
N ASN A 18 -20.33 -7.48 7.28
CA ASN A 18 -19.99 -8.90 7.16
C ASN A 18 -20.31 -9.68 8.43
N GLN A 19 -20.04 -9.11 9.60
CA GLN A 19 -20.34 -9.75 10.88
C GLN A 19 -21.85 -9.93 11.09
N LYS A 20 -22.66 -8.92 10.77
CA LYS A 20 -24.13 -9.01 10.80
C LYS A 20 -24.69 -10.03 9.80
N LEU A 21 -24.03 -10.21 8.67
CA LEU A 21 -24.42 -11.23 7.70
C LEU A 21 -24.16 -12.64 8.23
N ILE A 22 -22.98 -12.86 8.82
CA ILE A 22 -22.60 -14.14 9.45
C ILE A 22 -23.58 -14.50 10.58
N GLU A 23 -23.91 -13.54 11.44
CA GLU A 23 -24.88 -13.76 12.53
C GLU A 23 -26.27 -14.15 12.02
N ARG A 24 -26.75 -13.50 10.94
CA ARG A 24 -28.04 -13.86 10.32
C ARG A 24 -28.03 -15.26 9.73
N ILE A 25 -27.00 -15.63 8.98
CA ILE A 25 -26.86 -16.97 8.40
C ILE A 25 -26.85 -18.02 9.51
N LYS A 26 -26.11 -17.78 10.59
CA LYS A 26 -26.06 -18.67 11.76
C LYS A 26 -27.45 -18.85 12.39
N ASP A 27 -28.19 -17.76 12.60
CA ASP A 27 -29.54 -17.82 13.16
C ASP A 27 -30.50 -18.64 12.29
N ASP A 28 -30.47 -18.43 10.97
CA ASP A 28 -31.31 -19.17 10.03
C ASP A 28 -30.93 -20.65 9.99
N ASN A 29 -29.63 -20.98 9.98
CA ASN A 29 -29.18 -22.37 10.06
C ASN A 29 -29.64 -23.09 11.33
N MET A 30 -29.58 -22.41 12.48
CA MET A 30 -30.05 -22.97 13.75
C MET A 30 -31.54 -23.31 13.68
N LYS A 31 -32.36 -22.44 13.06
CA LYS A 31 -33.80 -22.70 12.85
C LYS A 31 -34.04 -23.90 11.94
N ILE A 32 -33.31 -23.99 10.82
CA ILE A 32 -33.44 -25.11 9.86
C ILE A 32 -33.07 -26.43 10.53
N LYS A 33 -31.90 -26.48 11.18
CA LYS A 33 -31.41 -27.67 11.88
C LYS A 33 -32.39 -28.11 12.96
N SER A 34 -32.85 -27.16 13.79
CA SER A 34 -33.85 -27.43 14.83
C SER A 34 -35.13 -28.03 14.26
N LYS A 35 -35.68 -27.43 13.21
CA LYS A 35 -36.90 -27.93 12.56
C LYS A 35 -36.75 -29.35 12.04
N ILE A 36 -35.68 -29.63 11.31
CA ILE A 36 -35.45 -30.95 10.72
C ILE A 36 -35.14 -32.00 11.80
N THR A 37 -34.47 -31.61 12.89
CA THR A 37 -34.23 -32.48 14.06
C THR A 37 -35.56 -32.90 14.70
N VAL A 38 -36.50 -31.96 14.87
CA VAL A 38 -37.85 -32.28 15.38
C VAL A 38 -38.62 -33.20 14.42
N GLU A 39 -38.47 -33.03 13.10
CA GLU A 39 -39.13 -33.90 12.12
C GLU A 39 -38.58 -35.33 12.13
N ILE A 40 -37.26 -35.53 12.26
CA ILE A 40 -36.68 -36.89 12.38
C ILE A 40 -37.01 -37.53 13.74
N GLU A 41 -37.10 -36.74 14.81
CA GLU A 41 -37.53 -37.25 16.13
C GLU A 41 -38.93 -37.83 16.07
N LYS A 42 -39.89 -37.13 15.44
CA LYS A 42 -41.24 -37.66 15.23
C LYS A 42 -41.26 -38.97 14.45
N VAL A 43 -40.38 -39.12 13.46
CA VAL A 43 -40.25 -40.36 12.68
C VAL A 43 -39.68 -41.48 13.56
N ILE A 44 -38.69 -41.20 14.39
CA ILE A 44 -38.12 -42.19 15.33
C ILE A 44 -39.19 -42.64 16.32
N ASP A 45 -39.92 -41.69 16.93
CA ASP A 45 -40.98 -41.98 17.89
C ASP A 45 -42.06 -42.86 17.26
N TYR A 46 -42.55 -42.48 16.07
CA TYR A 46 -43.52 -43.27 15.30
C TYR A 46 -43.00 -44.69 15.02
N LEU A 47 -41.74 -44.85 14.60
CA LEU A 47 -41.18 -46.17 14.29
C LEU A 47 -41.01 -47.05 15.54
N GLU A 48 -40.69 -46.47 16.70
CA GLU A 48 -40.65 -47.19 17.98
C GLU A 48 -42.08 -47.57 18.43
N GLU A 49 -43.06 -46.67 18.29
CA GLU A 49 -44.47 -46.97 18.57
C GLU A 49 -45.04 -48.05 17.64
N LEU A 50 -44.66 -48.03 16.36
CA LEU A 50 -45.03 -49.04 15.37
C LEU A 50 -44.41 -50.40 15.74
N LYS A 51 -43.17 -50.42 16.26
CA LYS A 51 -42.49 -51.64 16.72
C LYS A 51 -43.17 -52.28 17.94
N ASP A 52 -43.95 -51.49 18.68
CA ASP A 52 -44.83 -51.93 19.76
C ASP A 52 -46.26 -52.24 19.28
N GLY A 53 -46.56 -52.04 17.99
CA GLY A 53 -47.85 -52.35 17.37
C GLY A 53 -48.93 -51.28 17.50
N LYS A 54 -48.61 -50.08 18.00
CA LYS A 54 -49.62 -49.04 18.33
C LYS A 54 -50.32 -48.41 17.11
N HIS A 55 -49.73 -48.50 15.92
CA HIS A 55 -50.23 -47.93 14.66
C HIS A 55 -50.89 -48.97 13.75
N ILE A 56 -51.36 -50.08 14.33
CA ILE A 56 -51.98 -51.19 13.60
C ILE A 56 -53.34 -51.44 14.25
N ASP A 57 -54.42 -51.35 13.46
CA ASP A 57 -55.76 -51.69 13.92
C ASP A 57 -55.82 -53.18 14.34
N TYR A 58 -56.52 -53.45 15.43
CA TYR A 58 -56.80 -54.81 15.90
C TYR A 58 -57.47 -55.65 14.80
N GLN A 59 -58.40 -55.07 14.03
CA GLN A 59 -59.08 -55.79 12.94
C GLN A 59 -58.13 -56.20 11.81
N ALA A 60 -57.12 -55.36 11.53
CA ALA A 60 -56.09 -55.64 10.55
C ALA A 60 -55.15 -56.76 11.04
N SER A 61 -54.82 -56.73 12.33
CA SER A 61 -53.99 -57.75 12.99
C SER A 61 -54.66 -59.12 12.97
N ASP A 62 -55.98 -59.20 13.25
CA ASP A 62 -56.73 -60.47 13.19
C ASP A 62 -56.78 -61.07 11.77
N LYS A 63 -56.81 -60.22 10.73
CA LYS A 63 -56.83 -60.66 9.33
C LYS A 63 -55.49 -61.19 8.84
N TYR A 64 -54.38 -60.64 9.33
CA TYR A 64 -53.01 -61.04 8.97
C TYR A 64 -52.12 -61.20 10.22
N PRO A 65 -52.35 -62.23 11.06
CA PRO A 65 -51.78 -62.33 12.41
C PRO A 65 -50.25 -62.43 12.42
N ASP A 66 -49.66 -63.12 11.45
CA ASP A 66 -48.21 -63.33 11.40
C ASP A 66 -47.44 -62.14 10.79
N LEU A 67 -48.13 -61.21 10.12
CA LEU A 67 -47.47 -60.16 9.32
C LEU A 67 -46.63 -59.21 10.18
N PHE A 68 -47.10 -58.88 11.38
CA PHE A 68 -46.39 -57.99 12.29
C PHE A 68 -45.04 -58.61 12.72
N ASP A 69 -45.10 -59.83 13.25
CA ASP A 69 -43.96 -60.52 13.84
C ASP A 69 -42.89 -60.82 12.78
N LEU A 70 -43.32 -61.19 11.56
CA LEU A 70 -42.41 -61.39 10.42
C LEU A 70 -41.64 -60.11 10.05
N ASN A 71 -42.26 -58.93 10.19
CA ASN A 71 -41.68 -57.65 9.77
C ASN A 71 -41.07 -56.82 10.91
N LYS A 72 -41.19 -57.26 12.16
CA LYS A 72 -40.64 -56.55 13.33
C LYS A 72 -39.14 -56.23 13.22
N HIS A 73 -38.38 -57.12 12.58
CA HIS A 73 -36.96 -56.91 12.31
C HIS A 73 -36.70 -55.75 11.32
N LEU A 74 -37.58 -55.55 10.32
CA LEU A 74 -37.51 -54.45 9.36
C LEU A 74 -37.81 -53.12 10.05
N ILE A 75 -38.82 -53.06 10.93
CA ILE A 75 -39.11 -51.87 11.74
C ILE A 75 -37.88 -51.48 12.55
N GLY A 76 -37.24 -52.45 13.22
CA GLY A 76 -36.00 -52.20 13.96
C GLY A 76 -34.84 -51.71 13.07
N GLY A 77 -34.81 -52.13 11.80
CA GLY A 77 -33.89 -51.58 10.79
C GLY A 77 -34.15 -50.10 10.52
N CYS A 78 -35.40 -49.73 10.26
CA CYS A 78 -35.83 -48.35 10.03
C CYS A 78 -35.50 -47.45 11.23
N VAL A 79 -35.76 -47.89 12.47
CA VAL A 79 -35.43 -47.16 13.71
C VAL A 79 -33.93 -46.84 13.77
N ARG A 80 -33.07 -47.85 13.56
CA ARG A 80 -31.61 -47.65 13.58
C ARG A 80 -31.18 -46.66 12.49
N GLN A 81 -31.75 -46.77 11.30
CA GLN A 81 -31.42 -45.90 10.18
C GLN A 81 -31.86 -44.45 10.43
N ALA A 82 -33.04 -44.25 11.01
CA ALA A 82 -33.54 -42.92 11.41
C ALA A 82 -32.67 -42.30 12.52
N ALA A 83 -32.23 -43.08 13.51
CA ALA A 83 -31.33 -42.63 14.56
C ALA A 83 -29.95 -42.21 14.02
N ARG A 84 -29.40 -42.94 13.03
CA ARG A 84 -28.16 -42.55 12.35
C ARG A 84 -28.32 -41.24 11.59
N LEU A 85 -29.42 -41.08 10.85
CA LEU A 85 -29.75 -39.84 10.15
C LEU A 85 -29.85 -38.65 11.12
N LYS A 86 -30.51 -38.82 12.27
CA LYS A 86 -30.57 -37.80 13.34
C LYS A 86 -29.17 -37.40 13.81
N SER A 87 -28.32 -38.37 14.13
CA SER A 87 -26.94 -38.09 14.59
C SER A 87 -26.13 -37.32 13.56
N ILE A 88 -26.30 -37.64 12.26
CA ILE A 88 -25.65 -36.89 11.17
C ILE A 88 -26.15 -35.45 11.16
N ILE A 89 -27.47 -35.22 11.19
CA ILE A 89 -28.07 -33.87 11.21
C ILE A 89 -27.55 -33.06 12.41
N GLU A 90 -27.49 -33.67 13.60
CA GLU A 90 -26.99 -33.03 14.82
C GLU A 90 -25.50 -32.67 14.75
N SER A 91 -24.70 -33.43 13.98
CA SER A 91 -23.27 -33.15 13.80
C SER A 91 -22.95 -31.98 12.85
N ILE A 92 -23.95 -31.46 12.13
CA ILE A 92 -23.75 -30.38 11.16
C ILE A 92 -23.50 -29.04 11.87
N GLU A 93 -22.44 -28.34 11.50
CA GLU A 93 -22.10 -27.02 12.04
C GLU A 93 -23.04 -25.93 11.53
N THR A 94 -23.37 -24.95 12.36
CA THR A 94 -24.31 -23.87 12.02
C THR A 94 -23.63 -22.54 11.69
N ASP A 95 -22.34 -22.42 11.98
CA ASP A 95 -21.65 -21.13 12.06
C ASP A 95 -21.24 -20.54 10.71
N SER A 96 -21.04 -21.38 9.71
CA SER A 96 -20.55 -20.97 8.39
C SER A 96 -21.18 -21.75 7.23
N GLU A 97 -22.25 -22.48 7.49
CA GLU A 97 -22.90 -23.32 6.48
C GLU A 97 -24.11 -22.62 5.87
N ASN A 98 -24.61 -23.08 4.73
CA ASN A 98 -26.00 -22.82 4.35
C ASN A 98 -26.69 -24.18 4.47
N LEU A 99 -27.68 -24.28 5.35
CA LEU A 99 -28.38 -25.52 5.64
C LEU A 99 -29.69 -25.70 4.86
N ASP A 100 -29.98 -24.86 3.86
CA ASP A 100 -31.22 -24.89 3.08
C ASP A 100 -31.45 -26.26 2.41
N TYR A 101 -30.38 -26.97 2.05
CA TYR A 101 -30.45 -28.31 1.48
C TYR A 101 -31.14 -29.32 2.42
N LEU A 102 -31.13 -29.10 3.73
CA LEU A 102 -31.84 -29.97 4.68
C LEU A 102 -33.36 -29.87 4.54
N PHE A 103 -33.92 -28.81 3.94
CA PHE A 103 -35.35 -28.79 3.64
C PHE A 103 -35.77 -29.85 2.64
N SER A 104 -34.85 -30.32 1.77
CA SER A 104 -35.16 -31.37 0.79
C SER A 104 -35.56 -32.70 1.43
N ILE A 105 -35.16 -32.94 2.68
CA ILE A 105 -35.50 -34.18 3.40
C ILE A 105 -36.81 -34.06 4.21
N SER A 106 -37.36 -32.85 4.39
CA SER A 106 -38.58 -32.63 5.19
C SER A 106 -39.80 -33.38 4.65
N LEU A 107 -40.01 -33.34 3.33
CA LEU A 107 -41.13 -34.03 2.70
C LEU A 107 -41.02 -35.56 2.84
N PRO A 108 -39.89 -36.20 2.45
CA PRO A 108 -39.79 -37.64 2.57
C PRO A 108 -39.78 -38.14 4.04
N LEU A 109 -39.35 -37.32 5.02
CA LEU A 109 -39.54 -37.65 6.44
C LEU A 109 -41.03 -37.78 6.83
N LYS A 110 -41.87 -36.85 6.36
CA LYS A 110 -43.32 -36.90 6.64
C LYS A 110 -44.01 -38.12 6.03
N THR A 111 -43.51 -38.62 4.90
CA THR A 111 -44.09 -39.79 4.22
C THR A 111 -43.83 -41.12 4.91
N VAL A 112 -42.93 -41.14 5.91
CA VAL A 112 -42.64 -42.35 6.70
C VAL A 112 -43.79 -42.70 7.65
N ILE A 113 -44.49 -41.68 8.18
CA ILE A 113 -45.54 -41.85 9.17
C ILE A 113 -46.82 -42.33 8.48
N LYS A 114 -47.32 -43.50 8.87
CA LYS A 114 -48.49 -44.17 8.29
C LYS A 114 -49.29 -44.91 9.36
N GLU A 115 -50.60 -44.96 9.21
CA GLU A 115 -51.48 -45.78 10.06
C GLU A 115 -51.93 -47.01 9.26
N TYR A 116 -51.97 -48.17 9.91
CA TYR A 116 -52.36 -49.42 9.27
C TYR A 116 -53.74 -49.89 9.70
N ASP A 117 -54.63 -50.07 8.72
CA ASP A 117 -55.99 -50.55 8.86
C ASP A 117 -56.21 -51.85 8.07
N GLU A 118 -57.45 -52.36 8.07
CA GLU A 118 -57.79 -53.62 7.41
C GLU A 118 -57.57 -53.60 5.87
N GLU A 119 -57.57 -52.41 5.27
CA GLU A 119 -57.46 -52.19 3.82
C GLU A 119 -56.02 -52.00 3.35
N ASN A 120 -55.08 -51.63 4.23
CA ASN A 120 -53.72 -51.29 3.82
C ASN A 120 -52.62 -52.08 4.56
N TYR A 121 -52.94 -52.82 5.62
CA TYR A 121 -51.94 -53.48 6.46
C TYR A 121 -51.06 -54.49 5.71
N TYR A 122 -51.60 -55.15 4.68
CA TYR A 122 -50.82 -56.06 3.83
C TYR A 122 -49.68 -55.36 3.05
N LEU A 123 -49.71 -54.02 2.93
CA LEU A 123 -48.65 -53.21 2.30
C LEU A 123 -47.49 -52.91 3.25
N MET A 124 -47.62 -53.16 4.55
CA MET A 124 -46.61 -52.87 5.57
C MET A 124 -45.18 -53.33 5.20
N PRO A 125 -44.94 -54.54 4.65
CA PRO A 125 -43.58 -54.95 4.28
C PRO A 125 -42.97 -54.04 3.21
N ASN A 126 -43.76 -53.67 2.20
CA ASN A 126 -43.33 -52.78 1.14
C ASN A 126 -43.10 -51.36 1.67
N ASP A 127 -44.00 -50.88 2.53
CA ASP A 127 -43.89 -49.55 3.15
C ASP A 127 -42.67 -49.42 4.06
N LEU A 128 -42.32 -50.48 4.80
CA LEU A 128 -41.08 -50.53 5.58
C LEU A 128 -39.83 -50.57 4.69
N ALA A 129 -39.87 -51.31 3.59
CA ALA A 129 -38.76 -51.33 2.62
C ALA A 129 -38.53 -49.95 1.98
N VAL A 130 -39.62 -49.27 1.57
CA VAL A 130 -39.58 -47.90 1.02
C VAL A 130 -39.09 -46.90 2.06
N THR A 131 -39.57 -47.00 3.30
CA THR A 131 -39.10 -46.17 4.43
C THR A 131 -37.60 -46.33 4.64
N ASN A 132 -37.10 -47.56 4.73
CA ASN A 132 -35.69 -47.81 4.93
C ASN A 132 -34.83 -47.27 3.78
N ALA A 133 -35.27 -47.48 2.53
CA ALA A 133 -34.59 -46.97 1.35
C ALA A 133 -34.58 -45.42 1.31
N SER A 134 -35.67 -44.78 1.75
CA SER A 134 -35.78 -43.33 1.83
C SER A 134 -34.85 -42.74 2.88
N LEU A 135 -34.82 -43.31 4.10
CA LEU A 135 -33.91 -42.89 5.16
C LEU A 135 -32.43 -43.08 4.77
N PHE A 136 -32.11 -44.19 4.10
CA PHE A 136 -30.76 -44.41 3.56
C PHE A 136 -30.39 -43.40 2.48
N SER A 137 -31.33 -43.05 1.60
CA SER A 137 -31.11 -42.05 0.55
C SER A 137 -30.89 -40.65 1.13
N MET A 138 -31.63 -40.27 2.18
CA MET A 138 -31.41 -39.02 2.90
C MET A 138 -30.02 -38.96 3.54
N GLU A 139 -29.60 -40.03 4.23
CA GLU A 139 -28.24 -40.14 4.82
C GLU A 139 -27.17 -39.97 3.74
N SER A 140 -27.31 -40.70 2.63
CA SER A 140 -26.36 -40.68 1.51
C SER A 140 -26.28 -39.29 0.88
N PHE A 141 -27.42 -38.63 0.70
CA PHE A 141 -27.51 -37.28 0.16
C PHE A 141 -26.75 -36.26 1.02
N ILE A 142 -27.01 -36.24 2.33
CA ILE A 142 -26.33 -35.31 3.26
C ILE A 142 -24.82 -35.58 3.27
N THR A 143 -24.43 -36.85 3.33
CA THR A 143 -23.00 -37.24 3.38
C THR A 143 -22.27 -36.87 2.08
N ALA A 144 -22.90 -37.07 0.92
CA ALA A 144 -22.33 -36.71 -0.37
C ALA A 144 -22.14 -35.19 -0.50
N LEU A 145 -23.15 -34.40 -0.11
CA LEU A 145 -23.05 -32.93 -0.14
C LEU A 145 -21.94 -32.41 0.77
N LYS A 146 -21.83 -32.96 2.00
CA LYS A 146 -20.74 -32.61 2.92
C LYS A 146 -19.37 -32.85 2.28
N ARG A 147 -19.19 -34.04 1.69
CA ARG A 147 -17.93 -34.41 1.01
C ARG A 147 -17.60 -33.51 -0.18
N GLU A 148 -18.58 -33.22 -1.03
CA GLU A 148 -18.35 -32.34 -2.19
C GLU A 148 -18.02 -30.91 -1.78
N LYS A 149 -18.66 -30.42 -0.72
CA LYS A 149 -18.33 -29.12 -0.12
C LYS A 149 -16.89 -29.09 0.40
N ASP A 150 -16.47 -30.11 1.14
CA ASP A 150 -15.10 -30.18 1.68
C ASP A 150 -14.07 -30.21 0.54
N ASN A 151 -14.35 -30.97 -0.52
CA ASN A 151 -13.52 -30.99 -1.73
C ASN A 151 -13.45 -29.61 -2.40
N TYR A 152 -14.60 -28.96 -2.61
CA TYR A 152 -14.69 -27.65 -3.21
C TYR A 152 -13.95 -26.60 -2.39
N SER A 153 -14.15 -26.60 -1.06
CA SER A 153 -13.46 -25.71 -0.12
C SER A 153 -11.95 -25.87 -0.22
N ARG A 154 -11.44 -27.10 -0.27
CA ARG A 154 -10.00 -27.35 -0.43
C ARG A 154 -9.47 -26.78 -1.75
N VAL A 155 -10.12 -27.09 -2.87
CA VAL A 155 -9.68 -26.63 -4.20
C VAL A 155 -9.69 -25.11 -4.31
N ILE A 156 -10.78 -24.47 -3.88
CA ILE A 156 -10.91 -23.02 -3.95
C ILE A 156 -9.96 -22.33 -2.98
N THR A 157 -9.79 -22.85 -1.76
CA THR A 157 -8.90 -22.25 -0.77
C THR A 157 -7.44 -22.30 -1.23
N ASP A 158 -7.02 -23.41 -1.83
CA ASP A 158 -5.65 -23.56 -2.33
C ASP A 158 -5.39 -22.63 -3.52
N GLU A 159 -6.33 -22.55 -4.48
CA GLU A 159 -6.20 -21.67 -5.64
C GLU A 159 -6.24 -20.19 -5.24
N ILE A 160 -7.20 -19.80 -4.39
CA ILE A 160 -7.27 -18.42 -3.88
C ILE A 160 -6.01 -18.07 -3.10
N ARG A 161 -5.50 -18.99 -2.26
CA ARG A 161 -4.25 -18.77 -1.51
C ARG A 161 -3.07 -18.57 -2.47
N ASN A 162 -2.96 -19.37 -3.52
CA ASN A 162 -1.92 -19.18 -4.54
C ASN A 162 -2.04 -17.83 -5.25
N ILE A 163 -3.24 -17.43 -5.67
CA ILE A 163 -3.48 -16.13 -6.29
C ILE A 163 -3.09 -14.98 -5.35
N ILE A 164 -3.43 -15.06 -4.07
CA ILE A 164 -3.06 -14.05 -3.07
C ILE A 164 -1.54 -13.97 -2.91
N LEU A 165 -0.86 -15.12 -2.84
CA LEU A 165 0.61 -15.16 -2.74
C LEU A 165 1.29 -14.56 -3.97
N HIS A 166 0.79 -14.88 -5.17
CA HIS A 166 1.29 -14.29 -6.41
C HIS A 166 1.04 -12.78 -6.48
N ALA A 167 -0.15 -12.32 -6.08
CA ALA A 167 -0.47 -10.90 -6.04
C ALA A 167 0.42 -10.12 -5.06
N ASP A 168 0.71 -10.70 -3.88
CA ASP A 168 1.60 -10.06 -2.89
C ASP A 168 3.05 -9.95 -3.41
N ASP A 169 3.57 -11.01 -4.06
CA ASP A 169 4.88 -10.97 -4.71
C ASP A 169 4.92 -9.91 -5.83
N GLU A 170 3.90 -9.83 -6.68
CA GLU A 170 3.81 -8.85 -7.76
C GLU A 170 3.74 -7.41 -7.22
N ILE A 171 2.94 -7.16 -6.17
CA ILE A 171 2.88 -5.87 -5.49
C ILE A 171 4.24 -5.50 -4.88
N SER A 172 4.95 -6.47 -4.28
CA SER A 172 6.28 -6.26 -3.71
C SER A 172 7.30 -5.88 -4.79
N ARG A 173 7.31 -6.60 -5.92
CA ARG A 173 8.15 -6.26 -7.08
C ARG A 173 7.81 -4.90 -7.67
N PHE A 174 6.53 -4.59 -7.84
CA PHE A 174 6.08 -3.29 -8.33
C PHE A 174 6.56 -2.15 -7.41
N ARG A 175 6.45 -2.31 -6.08
CA ARG A 175 6.97 -1.32 -5.12
C ARG A 175 8.47 -1.13 -5.26
N ARG A 176 9.26 -2.19 -5.44
CA ARG A 176 10.71 -2.10 -5.67
C ARG A 176 11.02 -1.35 -6.96
N ILE A 177 10.39 -1.71 -8.07
CA ILE A 177 10.59 -1.06 -9.37
C ILE A 177 10.21 0.42 -9.29
N ARG A 178 9.07 0.75 -8.68
CA ARG A 178 8.65 2.14 -8.49
C ARG A 178 9.66 2.93 -7.68
N ASN A 179 10.17 2.38 -6.58
CA ASN A 179 11.20 3.05 -5.77
C ASN A 179 12.49 3.29 -6.57
N ILE A 180 12.94 2.32 -7.37
CA ILE A 180 14.11 2.50 -8.26
C ILE A 180 13.84 3.60 -9.29
N ALA A 181 12.66 3.62 -9.91
CA ALA A 181 12.30 4.62 -10.90
C ALA A 181 12.19 6.03 -10.29
N ASP A 182 11.57 6.17 -9.11
CA ASP A 182 11.47 7.44 -8.38
C ASP A 182 12.84 7.97 -7.95
N ASN A 183 13.74 7.07 -7.52
CA ASN A 183 15.12 7.43 -7.18
C ASN A 183 15.89 7.88 -8.42
N ALA A 184 15.79 7.15 -9.54
CA ALA A 184 16.44 7.51 -10.80
C ALA A 184 15.93 8.86 -11.36
N LYS A 185 14.63 9.15 -11.20
CA LYS A 185 14.07 10.44 -11.56
C LYS A 185 14.63 11.57 -10.71
N THR A 186 14.73 11.37 -9.40
CA THR A 186 15.34 12.33 -8.47
C THR A 186 16.82 12.56 -8.79
N GLU A 187 17.57 11.50 -9.06
CA GLU A 187 18.97 11.57 -9.45
C GLU A 187 19.19 12.43 -10.69
N ASN A 188 18.37 12.24 -11.73
CA ASN A 188 18.45 13.02 -12.97
C ASN A 188 18.21 14.53 -12.73
N ILE A 189 17.36 14.90 -11.78
CA ILE A 189 17.14 16.31 -11.41
C ILE A 189 18.43 16.94 -10.88
N TYR A 190 19.14 16.24 -9.99
CA TYR A 190 20.41 16.73 -9.44
C TYR A 190 21.53 16.70 -10.47
N ASP A 191 21.59 15.68 -11.33
CA ASP A 191 22.56 15.61 -12.43
C ASP A 191 22.43 16.80 -13.41
N GLN A 192 21.19 17.13 -13.78
CA GLN A 192 20.89 18.32 -14.59
C GLN A 192 21.28 19.62 -13.88
N ALA A 193 21.10 19.70 -12.56
CA ALA A 193 21.54 20.85 -11.79
C ALA A 193 23.08 20.98 -11.75
N VAL A 194 23.81 19.87 -11.54
CA VAL A 194 25.28 19.83 -11.54
C VAL A 194 25.82 20.28 -12.89
N THR A 195 25.31 19.72 -13.99
CA THR A 195 25.74 20.09 -15.34
C THR A 195 25.48 21.56 -15.64
N LYS A 196 24.31 22.09 -15.25
CA LYS A 196 23.98 23.51 -15.37
C LYS A 196 24.93 24.42 -14.59
N TYR A 197 25.18 24.13 -13.32
CA TYR A 197 26.02 24.99 -12.47
C TYR A 197 27.50 24.91 -12.81
N ARG A 198 28.02 23.74 -13.22
CA ARG A 198 29.39 23.62 -13.75
C ARG A 198 29.57 24.37 -15.06
N GLY A 199 28.55 24.40 -15.92
CA GLY A 199 28.54 25.24 -17.12
C GLY A 199 28.69 26.72 -16.76
N LEU A 200 27.85 27.22 -15.85
CA LEU A 200 27.91 28.60 -15.37
C LEU A 200 29.26 28.92 -14.71
N GLU A 201 29.79 28.04 -13.87
CA GLU A 201 31.12 28.19 -13.28
C GLU A 201 32.19 28.44 -14.35
N LYS A 202 32.20 27.61 -15.40
CA LYS A 202 33.17 27.69 -16.51
C LYS A 202 33.05 29.01 -17.27
N ASP A 203 31.83 29.45 -17.56
CA ASP A 203 31.57 30.72 -18.25
C ASP A 203 32.07 31.91 -17.42
N TYR A 204 31.79 31.93 -16.12
CA TYR A 204 32.29 32.99 -15.23
C TYR A 204 33.80 32.95 -15.02
N ARG A 205 34.45 31.77 -15.03
CA ARG A 205 35.92 31.67 -15.06
C ARG A 205 36.49 32.26 -16.35
N TRP A 206 35.84 31.99 -17.48
CA TRP A 206 36.24 32.58 -18.75
C TRP A 206 36.12 34.11 -18.72
N TYR A 207 35.01 34.65 -18.23
CA TYR A 207 34.84 36.10 -18.05
C TYR A 207 35.87 36.71 -17.10
N PHE A 208 36.25 36.01 -16.03
CA PHE A 208 37.32 36.42 -15.12
C PHE A 208 38.66 36.59 -15.86
N TYR A 209 39.09 35.59 -16.64
CA TYR A 209 40.34 35.68 -17.40
C TYR A 209 40.29 36.77 -18.47
N TRP A 210 39.13 36.94 -19.13
CA TRP A 210 38.91 38.04 -20.08
C TRP A 210 38.99 39.41 -19.41
N ALA A 211 38.33 39.61 -18.27
CA ALA A 211 38.34 40.87 -17.54
C ALA A 211 39.75 41.22 -17.03
N LEU A 212 40.50 40.21 -16.54
CA LEU A 212 41.89 40.35 -16.15
C LEU A 212 42.76 40.81 -17.34
N GLY A 213 42.68 40.08 -18.46
CA GLY A 213 43.42 40.39 -19.68
C GLY A 213 43.09 41.78 -20.22
N LEU A 214 41.81 42.14 -20.28
CA LEU A 214 41.35 43.44 -20.74
C LEU A 214 41.83 44.58 -19.83
N THR A 215 41.73 44.42 -18.51
CA THR A 215 42.19 45.43 -17.54
C THR A 215 43.69 45.69 -17.68
N VAL A 216 44.50 44.63 -17.82
CA VAL A 216 45.94 44.75 -18.04
C VAL A 216 46.25 45.38 -19.39
N ALA A 217 45.57 44.95 -20.47
CA ALA A 217 45.76 45.48 -21.82
C ALA A 217 45.41 46.98 -21.90
N ILE A 218 44.31 47.43 -21.29
CA ILE A 218 43.94 48.86 -21.25
C ILE A 218 44.93 49.65 -20.38
N SER A 219 45.38 49.10 -19.24
CA SER A 219 46.35 49.77 -18.37
C SER A 219 47.72 49.95 -19.02
N LEU A 220 48.18 48.96 -19.79
CA LEU A 220 49.42 49.04 -20.57
C LEU A 220 49.23 49.91 -21.83
N GLY A 221 48.12 49.78 -22.53
CA GLY A 221 47.81 50.59 -23.72
C GLY A 221 47.75 52.08 -23.41
N THR A 222 47.08 52.47 -22.32
CA THR A 222 47.06 53.86 -21.85
C THR A 222 48.45 54.37 -21.48
N PHE A 223 49.35 53.51 -20.98
CA PHE A 223 50.73 53.88 -20.70
C PHE A 223 51.54 54.17 -21.98
N PHE A 224 51.41 53.35 -23.03
CA PHE A 224 52.10 53.57 -24.30
C PHE A 224 51.55 54.77 -25.07
N LEU A 225 50.22 54.98 -25.06
CA LEU A 225 49.58 56.12 -25.73
C LEU A 225 49.65 57.43 -24.93
N LYS A 226 50.29 57.45 -23.76
CA LYS A 226 50.43 58.64 -22.91
C LYS A 226 50.94 59.88 -23.66
N LYS A 227 51.91 59.70 -24.57
CA LYS A 227 52.51 60.80 -25.36
C LYS A 227 51.54 61.41 -26.38
N VAL A 228 50.49 60.69 -26.77
CA VAL A 228 49.48 61.14 -27.73
C VAL A 228 48.23 61.64 -27.01
N LEU A 229 47.80 60.99 -25.93
CA LEU A 229 46.57 61.34 -25.20
C LEU A 229 46.66 62.67 -24.42
N ILE A 230 47.80 62.93 -23.79
CA ILE A 230 47.99 64.14 -22.95
C ILE A 230 47.92 65.44 -23.78
N PRO A 231 48.65 65.58 -24.90
CA PRO A 231 48.57 66.83 -25.67
C PRO A 231 47.26 66.98 -26.48
N ALA A 232 46.52 65.89 -26.75
CA ALA A 232 45.37 65.92 -27.65
C ALA A 232 44.00 66.03 -26.95
N PHE A 233 43.81 65.47 -25.75
CA PHE A 233 42.48 65.33 -25.17
C PHE A 233 42.37 65.48 -23.64
N LEU A 234 43.47 65.34 -22.87
CA LEU A 234 43.40 65.28 -21.40
C LEU A 234 44.56 66.03 -20.73
N GLY A 235 44.27 66.82 -19.70
CA GLY A 235 45.30 67.35 -18.81
C GLY A 235 46.08 66.23 -18.09
N ASN A 236 47.30 66.51 -17.63
CA ASN A 236 48.15 65.52 -16.93
C ASN A 236 47.43 64.91 -15.71
N VAL A 237 46.69 65.72 -14.95
CA VAL A 237 45.91 65.28 -13.77
C VAL A 237 44.74 64.38 -14.17
N GLU A 238 43.98 64.77 -15.20
CA GLU A 238 42.81 64.02 -15.69
C GLU A 238 43.19 62.63 -16.23
N PHE A 239 44.36 62.51 -16.88
CA PHE A 239 44.90 61.23 -17.33
C PHE A 239 45.17 60.26 -16.17
N TRP A 240 45.75 60.73 -15.07
CA TRP A 240 46.00 59.90 -13.89
C TRP A 240 44.71 59.48 -13.20
N VAL A 241 43.71 60.36 -13.13
CA VAL A 241 42.38 60.05 -12.58
C VAL A 241 41.67 59.00 -13.43
N LEU A 242 41.67 59.15 -14.76
CA LEU A 242 41.08 58.16 -15.67
C LEU A 242 41.73 56.77 -15.51
N LYS A 243 43.06 56.72 -15.41
CA LYS A 243 43.80 55.48 -15.20
C LYS A 243 43.45 54.82 -13.87
N ALA A 244 43.37 55.59 -12.79
CA ALA A 244 42.95 55.10 -11.49
C ALA A 244 41.53 54.54 -11.53
N SER A 245 40.58 55.24 -12.17
CA SER A 245 39.20 54.78 -12.35
C SER A 245 39.10 53.47 -13.13
N ILE A 246 39.87 53.31 -14.21
CA ILE A 246 39.92 52.05 -14.99
C ILE A 246 40.41 50.89 -14.13
N ILE A 247 41.44 51.11 -13.30
CA ILE A 247 41.97 50.08 -12.40
C ILE A 247 40.92 49.71 -11.35
N VAL A 248 40.25 50.69 -10.74
CA VAL A 248 39.20 50.44 -9.74
C VAL A 248 38.05 49.62 -10.35
N VAL A 249 37.53 50.03 -11.52
CA VAL A 249 36.45 49.30 -12.21
C VAL A 249 36.90 47.90 -12.61
N GLY A 250 38.14 47.75 -13.11
CA GLY A 250 38.71 46.46 -13.48
C GLY A 250 38.81 45.52 -12.29
N VAL A 251 39.35 45.98 -11.16
CA VAL A 251 39.45 45.18 -9.91
C VAL A 251 38.08 44.77 -9.40
N THR A 252 37.08 45.67 -9.46
CA THR A 252 35.70 45.36 -9.07
C THR A 252 35.08 44.27 -9.93
N LEU A 253 35.23 44.34 -11.27
CA LEU A 253 34.73 43.33 -12.19
C LEU A 253 35.44 41.97 -12.03
N ILE A 254 36.76 41.99 -11.87
CA ILE A 254 37.58 40.78 -11.62
C ILE A 254 37.10 40.11 -10.32
N THR A 255 36.90 40.89 -9.26
CA THR A 255 36.43 40.39 -7.96
C THR A 255 35.02 39.81 -8.06
N TYR A 256 34.13 40.48 -8.79
CA TYR A 256 32.76 40.01 -9.02
C TYR A 256 32.73 38.68 -9.76
N PHE A 257 33.43 38.54 -10.89
CA PHE A 257 33.45 37.30 -11.67
C PHE A 257 34.11 36.15 -10.92
N LEU A 258 35.18 36.42 -10.16
CA LEU A 258 35.82 35.41 -9.33
C LEU A 258 34.84 34.87 -8.26
N LYS A 259 34.15 35.77 -7.55
CA LYS A 259 33.15 35.36 -6.56
C LYS A 259 32.00 34.58 -7.17
N GLN A 260 31.46 35.05 -8.30
CA GLN A 260 30.35 34.40 -8.96
C GLN A 260 30.73 32.99 -9.44
N SER A 261 31.96 32.81 -9.96
CA SER A 261 32.49 31.50 -10.30
C SER A 261 32.58 30.59 -9.07
N THR A 262 33.15 31.05 -7.96
CA THR A 262 33.26 30.24 -6.73
C THR A 262 31.90 29.89 -6.14
N HIS A 263 30.90 30.77 -6.27
CA HIS A 263 29.54 30.51 -5.84
C HIS A 263 28.90 29.37 -6.65
N TYR A 264 28.98 29.43 -7.99
CA TYR A 264 28.43 28.36 -8.83
C TYR A 264 29.19 27.04 -8.69
N GLN A 265 30.51 27.08 -8.45
CA GLN A 265 31.29 25.89 -8.12
C GLN A 265 30.77 25.23 -6.84
N ARG A 266 30.61 26.00 -5.75
CA ARG A 266 30.05 25.49 -4.48
C ARG A 266 28.64 24.92 -4.66
N LEU A 267 27.80 25.58 -5.46
CA LEU A 267 26.45 25.11 -5.73
C LEU A 267 26.47 23.80 -6.53
N ALA A 268 27.36 23.68 -7.52
CA ALA A 268 27.55 22.44 -8.26
C ALA A 268 28.04 21.30 -7.34
N ASP A 269 29.01 21.57 -6.47
CA ASP A 269 29.56 20.58 -5.54
C ASP A 269 28.51 20.12 -4.51
N GLN A 270 27.67 21.03 -4.01
CA GLN A 270 26.55 20.68 -3.12
C GLN A 270 25.51 19.77 -3.81
N ASN A 271 25.16 20.08 -5.06
CA ASN A 271 24.22 19.26 -5.83
C ASN A 271 24.83 17.90 -6.19
N TYR A 272 26.13 17.85 -6.49
CA TYR A 272 26.85 16.61 -6.76
C TYR A 272 26.93 15.72 -5.53
N GLN A 273 27.25 16.29 -4.37
CA GLN A 273 27.21 15.56 -3.11
C GLN A 273 25.81 14.98 -2.85
N THR A 274 24.77 15.79 -3.04
CA THR A 274 23.38 15.34 -2.84
C THR A 274 23.00 14.24 -3.83
N GLN A 275 23.43 14.32 -5.09
CA GLN A 275 23.24 13.29 -6.11
C GLN A 275 23.84 11.95 -5.67
N VAL A 276 25.11 11.96 -5.25
CA VAL A 276 25.81 10.74 -4.81
C VAL A 276 25.20 10.18 -3.51
N GLU A 277 24.81 11.04 -2.58
CA GLU A 277 24.10 10.64 -1.36
C GLU A 277 22.75 9.96 -1.68
N LEU A 278 22.00 10.48 -2.64
CA LEU A 278 20.74 9.89 -3.10
C LEU A 278 20.94 8.58 -3.88
N GLN A 279 22.04 8.42 -4.62
CA GLN A 279 22.41 7.16 -5.26
C GLN A 279 22.76 6.07 -4.22
N ALA A 280 23.46 6.44 -3.14
CA ALA A 280 23.83 5.51 -2.06
C ALA A 280 22.67 5.19 -1.11
N TYR A 281 21.65 6.06 -1.07
CA TYR A 281 20.54 5.99 -0.12
C TYR A 281 19.76 4.66 -0.11
N PRO A 282 19.39 4.05 -1.24
CA PRO A 282 18.64 2.78 -1.23
C PRO A 282 19.42 1.65 -0.57
N SER A 283 20.71 1.53 -0.89
CA SER A 283 21.60 0.52 -0.31
C SER A 283 21.80 0.75 1.20
N PHE A 284 21.93 2.00 1.63
CA PHE A 284 22.00 2.35 3.04
C PHE A 284 20.71 1.98 3.80
N MET A 285 19.54 2.30 3.24
CA MET A 285 18.25 2.02 3.87
C MET A 285 17.92 0.53 3.94
N GLU A 286 18.45 -0.30 3.04
CA GLU A 286 18.31 -1.76 3.11
C GLU A 286 19.09 -2.39 4.28
N SER A 287 20.17 -1.73 4.73
CA SER A 287 20.98 -2.19 5.86
C SER A 287 20.41 -1.84 7.25
N ILE A 288 19.34 -1.03 7.29
CA ILE A 288 18.76 -0.50 8.53
C ILE A 288 17.52 -1.34 8.93
N PRO A 289 17.38 -1.74 10.21
CA PRO A 289 16.19 -2.42 10.71
C PRO A 289 14.90 -1.61 10.45
N THR A 290 13.81 -2.30 10.10
CA THR A 290 12.54 -1.68 9.70
C THR A 290 11.93 -0.75 10.76
N GLU A 291 12.21 -0.97 12.04
CA GLU A 291 11.74 -0.13 13.16
C GLU A 291 12.42 1.25 13.18
N GLU A 292 13.70 1.33 12.79
CA GLU A 292 14.48 2.57 12.82
C GLU A 292 14.41 3.35 11.50
N ALA A 293 14.05 2.69 10.39
CA ALA A 293 13.97 3.28 9.06
C ALA A 293 13.04 4.52 9.00
N ALA A 294 12.00 4.59 9.83
CA ALA A 294 11.12 5.75 9.90
C ALA A 294 11.79 6.97 10.55
N SER A 295 12.64 6.75 11.56
CA SER A 295 13.39 7.81 12.23
C SER A 295 14.47 8.40 11.33
N VAL A 296 15.20 7.55 10.62
CA VAL A 296 16.24 7.94 9.65
C VAL A 296 15.65 8.75 8.50
N ARG A 297 14.50 8.34 7.95
CA ARG A 297 13.77 9.13 6.94
C ARG A 297 13.39 10.53 7.44
N LYS A 298 12.97 10.64 8.70
CA LYS A 298 12.59 11.93 9.30
C LYS A 298 13.80 12.84 9.45
N GLU A 299 14.93 12.31 9.91
CA GLU A 299 16.18 13.07 10.07
C GLU A 299 16.73 13.55 8.72
N LEU A 300 16.74 12.68 7.71
CA LEU A 300 17.17 13.05 6.35
C LEU A 300 16.21 14.06 5.72
N ALA A 301 14.90 13.92 5.93
CA ALA A 301 13.95 14.90 5.43
C ALA A 301 14.23 16.32 5.97
N LEU A 302 14.60 16.44 7.25
CA LEU A 302 15.00 17.73 7.84
C LEU A 302 16.33 18.25 7.29
N LYS A 303 17.23 17.37 6.87
CA LYS A 303 18.53 17.73 6.30
C LYS A 303 18.43 18.24 4.85
N TYR A 304 17.52 17.66 4.05
CA TYR A 304 17.40 17.97 2.61
C TYR A 304 16.23 18.89 2.25
N PHE A 305 15.11 18.86 2.98
CA PHE A 305 13.96 19.73 2.70
C PHE A 305 13.99 20.99 3.55
N GLY A 306 13.77 22.15 2.91
CA GLY A 306 13.69 23.44 3.61
C GLY A 306 15.04 24.04 4.02
N ARG A 307 16.15 23.52 3.49
CA ARG A 307 17.47 24.11 3.72
C ARG A 307 17.51 25.50 3.06
N GLU A 308 17.84 26.52 3.85
CA GLU A 308 18.05 27.87 3.31
C GLU A 308 19.13 27.80 2.23
N ILE A 309 18.84 28.36 1.06
CA ILE A 309 19.81 28.46 -0.05
C ILE A 309 20.90 29.41 0.43
N ASP A 310 22.00 28.82 0.91
CA ASP A 310 23.27 29.42 1.31
C ASP A 310 23.28 30.95 1.40
N GLY A 311 22.69 31.49 2.47
CA GLY A 311 22.69 32.93 2.77
C GLY A 311 24.11 33.50 2.97
N ALA A 312 25.13 32.66 3.13
CA ALA A 312 26.53 33.07 3.27
C ALA A 312 27.07 33.69 1.98
N ALA A 313 26.71 33.18 0.79
CA ALA A 313 27.19 33.73 -0.47
C ALA A 313 26.62 35.13 -0.75
N HIS A 314 25.34 35.36 -0.44
CA HIS A 314 24.72 36.69 -0.55
C HIS A 314 25.25 37.68 0.50
N LYS A 315 25.49 37.20 1.73
CA LYS A 315 26.07 38.01 2.81
C LYS A 315 27.51 38.41 2.52
N ASP A 316 28.33 37.50 1.99
CA ASP A 316 29.71 37.79 1.59
C ASP A 316 29.80 38.71 0.38
N MET A 317 28.83 38.66 -0.55
CA MET A 317 28.74 39.61 -1.66
C MET A 317 28.34 41.01 -1.16
N SER A 318 27.34 41.09 -0.28
CA SER A 318 26.88 42.34 0.33
C SER A 318 27.99 43.02 1.15
N ASN A 319 28.72 42.25 1.96
CA ASN A 319 29.84 42.75 2.75
C ASN A 319 30.95 43.33 1.88
N LEU A 320 31.26 42.70 0.74
CA LEU A 320 32.39 43.14 -0.08
C LEU A 320 32.04 44.33 -0.99
N ILE A 321 30.78 44.45 -1.43
CA ILE A 321 30.27 45.68 -2.05
C ILE A 321 30.32 46.82 -1.04
N SER A 322 29.92 46.57 0.20
CA SER A 322 30.02 47.54 1.29
C SER A 322 31.48 47.95 1.56
N ASP A 323 32.41 46.99 1.64
CA ASP A 323 33.83 47.24 1.87
C ASP A 323 34.48 48.00 0.70
N GLN A 324 34.12 47.69 -0.54
CA GLN A 324 34.58 48.42 -1.73
C GLN A 324 34.02 49.85 -1.77
N LEU A 325 32.74 50.04 -1.44
CA LEU A 325 32.13 51.38 -1.35
C LEU A 325 32.77 52.21 -0.25
N LYS A 326 33.04 51.60 0.92
CA LYS A 326 33.72 52.25 2.04
C LYS A 326 35.15 52.63 1.68
N SER A 327 35.93 51.71 1.11
CA SER A 327 37.31 51.95 0.67
C SER A 327 37.37 53.03 -0.42
N THR A 328 36.46 53.00 -1.39
CA THR A 328 36.37 54.03 -2.45
C THR A 328 36.01 55.39 -1.86
N THR A 329 35.09 55.43 -0.88
CA THR A 329 34.71 56.67 -0.18
C THR A 329 35.86 57.25 0.63
N GLU A 330 36.60 56.40 1.35
CA GLU A 330 37.78 56.80 2.11
C GLU A 330 38.91 57.30 1.19
N MET A 331 39.11 56.66 0.03
CA MET A 331 40.08 57.09 -0.97
C MET A 331 39.71 58.46 -1.59
N VAL A 332 38.43 58.69 -1.89
CA VAL A 332 37.93 59.98 -2.40
C VAL A 332 38.07 61.08 -1.35
N LYS A 333 37.78 60.78 -0.07
CA LYS A 333 38.00 61.72 1.03
C LYS A 333 39.48 62.07 1.18
N ALA A 334 40.36 61.08 1.21
CA ALA A 334 41.80 61.29 1.32
C ALA A 334 42.36 62.10 0.14
N ALA A 335 41.90 61.85 -1.10
CA ALA A 335 42.29 62.64 -2.27
C ALA A 335 41.82 64.10 -2.17
N THR A 336 40.60 64.32 -1.65
CA THR A 336 40.04 65.65 -1.42
C THR A 336 40.80 66.42 -0.34
N ASP A 337 41.21 65.74 0.73
CA ASP A 337 41.99 66.34 1.81
C ASP A 337 43.41 66.69 1.34
N VAL A 338 44.05 65.85 0.51
CA VAL A 338 45.35 66.16 -0.10
C VAL A 338 45.28 67.35 -1.06
N LEU A 339 44.18 67.51 -1.79
CA LEU A 339 43.96 68.66 -2.67
C LEU A 339 43.71 69.96 -1.88
N LYS A 340 43.05 69.89 -0.72
CA LYS A 340 42.85 71.03 0.19
C LYS A 340 44.11 71.51 0.91
N VAL A 341 45.11 70.65 1.08
CA VAL A 341 46.39 70.99 1.75
C VAL A 341 47.40 71.64 0.78
N LYS A 342 47.16 71.57 -0.53
CA LYS A 342 48.05 72.14 -1.58
C LYS A 342 47.52 73.38 -2.29
N GLY A 343 46.28 73.81 -2.00
CA GLY A 343 45.74 75.12 -2.38
C GLY A 343 45.77 76.05 -1.18
#